data_AF-A0A3S9UW67-F1
#
_entry.id   AF-A0A3S9UW67-F1
#
_cell.length_a   1.000
_cell.length_b   1.000
_cell.length_c   1.000
_cell.angle_alpha   90.00
_cell.angle_beta   90.00
_cell.angle_gamma   90.00
#
_symmetry.space_group_name_H-M   'P 1'
#
loop_
_entity.id
_entity.type
_entity.pdbx_description
1 polymer ?
#
loop_
_entity_poly.entity_id
_entity_poly.type
_entity_poly.pdbx_seq_one_letter_code
_entity_poly.pdbx_strand_id
1 'polypeptide(L)'
;MKKIQKAIYGMAMPFNDCYIDVNSDDSFTAQKTNRESVRFDKLVGMTLFHDFTKTFGSTNDNLFIQVTDTGIYFKLIPNTPFGWSVYKKVKRAALRHCSLSFTNIKKERNVVQEKNLTESFRSLGLSDSIVIEDYRKIRVYEICLTNGPANKLTFCTTDAKDPRLADLNWDNIEPLPPLLIQCGDKHEVRIADEIEILAKDVEEYRKQFQEVYGK
;
A
#
# COMPACT_ATOMS: atom_id res chain seq x y z
N MET A 1 18.61 10.85 29.27
CA MET A 1 17.48 10.03 28.78
C MET A 1 17.29 10.29 27.28
N LYS A 2 17.43 9.29 26.40
CA LYS A 2 17.07 9.45 24.98
C LYS A 2 15.55 9.75 24.90
N LYS A 3 15.16 10.87 24.30
CA LYS A 3 13.73 11.16 24.04
C LYS A 3 13.17 10.04 23.17
N ILE A 4 12.12 9.36 23.62
CA ILE A 4 11.40 8.39 22.80
C ILE A 4 10.77 9.17 21.64
N GLN A 5 11.26 8.92 20.42
CA GLN A 5 10.72 9.53 19.21
C GLN A 5 9.30 9.00 19.00
N LYS A 6 8.31 9.90 18.93
CA LYS A 6 6.93 9.50 18.63
C LYS A 6 6.84 9.19 17.15
N ALA A 7 6.35 8.01 16.80
CA ALA A 7 6.18 7.57 15.43
C ALA A 7 4.98 6.62 15.29
N ILE A 8 4.50 6.49 14.06
CA ILE A 8 3.57 5.43 13.65
C ILE A 8 4.42 4.37 12.95
N TYR A 9 4.23 3.12 13.32
CA TYR A 9 4.87 1.97 12.70
C TYR A 9 3.81 1.07 12.07
N GLY A 10 4.19 0.22 11.14
CA GLY A 10 3.27 -0.78 10.62
C GLY A 10 3.84 -1.69 9.56
N MET A 11 3.07 -2.70 9.19
CA MET A 11 3.31 -3.59 8.06
C MET A 11 2.26 -3.29 6.99
N ALA A 12 2.68 -2.66 5.89
CA ALA A 12 1.80 -2.25 4.80
C ALA A 12 1.44 -3.39 3.84
N MET A 13 2.31 -4.39 3.72
CA MET A 13 2.09 -5.55 2.86
C MET A 13 2.85 -6.76 3.41
N PRO A 14 2.18 -7.82 3.87
CA PRO A 14 2.84 -9.10 4.12
C PRO A 14 3.26 -9.75 2.81
N PHE A 15 4.41 -10.43 2.81
CA PHE A 15 4.81 -11.36 1.76
C PHE A 15 4.33 -12.77 2.09
N ASN A 16 4.13 -13.59 1.06
CA ASN A 16 3.54 -14.94 1.13
C ASN A 16 2.06 -15.00 1.51
N ASP A 17 1.39 -13.85 1.69
CA ASP A 17 -0.06 -13.75 1.75
C ASP A 17 -0.65 -13.45 0.36
N CYS A 18 -1.95 -13.63 0.20
CA CYS A 18 -2.65 -13.46 -1.06
C CYS A 18 -3.79 -12.43 -0.99
N TYR A 19 -3.95 -11.69 -2.08
CA TYR A 19 -5.18 -10.95 -2.36
C TYR A 19 -6.11 -11.89 -3.11
N ILE A 20 -7.35 -12.04 -2.62
CA ILE A 20 -8.33 -12.95 -3.20
C ILE A 20 -9.39 -12.13 -3.91
N ASP A 21 -9.50 -12.36 -5.21
CA ASP A 21 -10.60 -11.86 -6.03
C ASP A 21 -11.57 -13.00 -6.31
N VAL A 22 -12.87 -12.74 -6.15
CA VAL A 22 -13.93 -13.68 -6.54
C VAL A 22 -14.34 -13.34 -7.98
N ASN A 23 -14.15 -14.29 -8.89
CA ASN A 23 -14.52 -14.14 -10.28
C ASN A 23 -16.03 -14.41 -10.46
N SER A 24 -16.59 -13.97 -11.58
CA SER A 24 -18.02 -14.13 -11.88
C SER A 24 -18.46 -15.57 -12.20
N ASP A 25 -17.51 -16.50 -12.33
CA ASP A 25 -17.69 -17.90 -12.75
C ASP A 25 -17.46 -18.90 -11.60
N ASP A 26 -17.69 -18.48 -10.35
CA ASP A 26 -17.45 -19.26 -9.13
C ASP A 26 -15.98 -19.76 -9.00
N SER A 27 -15.04 -19.03 -9.61
CA SER A 27 -13.61 -19.24 -9.43
C SER A 27 -12.99 -18.15 -8.57
N PHE A 28 -11.87 -18.48 -7.92
CA PHE A 28 -11.12 -17.54 -7.09
C PHE A 28 -9.75 -17.28 -7.69
N THR A 29 -9.34 -16.01 -7.76
CA THR A 29 -7.97 -15.64 -8.13
C THR A 29 -7.21 -15.24 -6.88
N ALA A 30 -6.21 -16.03 -6.49
CA ALA A 30 -5.31 -15.71 -5.39
C ALA A 30 -4.02 -15.11 -5.92
N GLN A 31 -3.78 -13.83 -5.63
CA GLN A 31 -2.64 -13.07 -6.11
C GLN A 31 -1.58 -12.93 -5.02
N LYS A 32 -0.38 -13.46 -5.25
CA LYS A 32 0.70 -13.47 -4.25
C LYS A 32 1.78 -12.45 -4.58
N THR A 33 2.25 -11.78 -3.53
CA THR A 33 3.39 -10.84 -3.64
C THR A 33 4.62 -11.44 -2.98
N ASN A 34 5.78 -11.21 -3.60
CA ASN A 34 7.10 -11.60 -3.10
C ASN A 34 8.03 -10.38 -3.08
N ARG A 35 9.10 -10.47 -2.28
CA ARG A 35 10.07 -9.39 -2.11
C ARG A 35 10.70 -8.94 -3.44
N GLU A 36 11.02 -9.89 -4.31
CA GLU A 36 11.74 -9.67 -5.57
C GLU A 36 10.91 -8.84 -6.56
N SER A 37 9.58 -8.93 -6.47
CA SER A 37 8.64 -8.22 -7.33
C SER A 37 8.44 -6.76 -6.97
N VAL A 38 8.79 -6.35 -5.74
CA VAL A 38 8.48 -5.01 -5.23
C VAL A 38 9.49 -3.99 -5.70
N ARG A 39 9.01 -2.95 -6.36
CA ARG A 39 9.75 -1.70 -6.55
C ARG A 39 8.90 -0.53 -6.08
N PHE A 40 9.54 0.57 -5.71
CA PHE A 40 8.89 1.79 -5.29
C PHE A 40 9.06 2.89 -6.32
N ASP A 41 8.09 3.78 -6.36
CA ASP A 41 8.26 5.08 -6.99
C ASP A 41 9.29 5.93 -6.24
N LYS A 42 9.82 6.96 -6.92
CA LYS A 42 10.77 7.93 -6.33
C LYS A 42 10.18 8.61 -5.10
N LEU A 43 8.86 8.85 -5.11
CA LEU A 43 8.13 9.45 -4.02
C LEU A 43 6.97 8.55 -3.63
N VAL A 44 6.99 8.06 -2.39
CA VAL A 44 5.87 7.30 -1.81
C VAL A 44 5.18 8.18 -0.77
N GLY A 45 3.88 8.38 -0.94
CA GLY A 45 3.05 9.15 -0.02
C GLY A 45 2.45 8.30 1.09
N MET A 46 2.23 8.91 2.25
CA MET A 46 1.39 8.37 3.32
C MET A 46 0.07 9.14 3.38
N THR A 47 -1.05 8.45 3.13
CA THR A 47 -2.39 9.05 3.05
C THR A 47 -3.35 8.45 4.08
N LEU A 48 -4.50 9.11 4.23
CA LEU A 48 -5.59 8.63 5.07
C LEU A 48 -6.76 8.22 4.19
N PHE A 49 -7.21 6.97 4.29
CA PHE A 49 -8.34 6.43 3.51
C PHE A 49 -8.22 6.59 1.98
N HIS A 50 -7.00 6.44 1.43
CA HIS A 50 -6.71 6.55 -0.01
C HIS A 50 -7.10 7.91 -0.61
N ASP A 51 -7.11 8.94 0.23
CA ASP A 51 -7.40 10.31 -0.18
C ASP A 51 -6.07 11.08 -0.30
N PHE A 52 -5.65 11.34 -1.54
CA PHE A 52 -4.41 12.07 -1.85
C PHE A 52 -4.41 13.51 -1.31
N THR A 53 -5.59 14.11 -1.11
CA THR A 53 -5.70 15.44 -0.46
C THR A 53 -5.39 15.38 1.04
N LYS A 54 -5.44 14.17 1.62
CA LYS A 54 -5.11 13.87 3.01
C LYS A 54 -3.76 13.16 3.13
N THR A 55 -2.76 13.67 2.43
CA THR A 55 -1.37 13.23 2.59
C THR A 55 -0.75 13.84 3.85
N PHE A 56 -0.09 13.03 4.68
CA PHE A 56 0.54 13.48 5.93
C PHE A 56 1.97 12.95 6.14
N GLY A 57 2.54 12.35 5.11
CA GLY A 57 3.94 12.00 5.09
C GLY A 57 4.42 11.58 3.71
N SER A 58 5.73 11.56 3.52
CA SER A 58 6.35 11.08 2.30
C SER A 58 7.79 10.62 2.53
N THR A 59 8.32 9.80 1.63
CA THR A 59 9.72 9.32 1.68
C THR A 59 10.75 10.44 1.52
N ASN A 60 10.38 11.65 1.12
CA ASN A 60 11.30 12.78 1.08
C ASN A 60 11.38 13.55 2.40
N ASP A 61 10.56 13.21 3.40
CA ASP A 61 10.40 14.02 4.60
C ASP A 61 10.44 13.15 5.87
N ASN A 62 9.40 12.35 6.09
CA ASN A 62 9.14 11.79 7.41
C ASN A 62 8.66 10.32 7.39
N LEU A 63 8.60 9.69 6.22
CA LEU A 63 8.26 8.29 6.02
C LEU A 63 9.51 7.48 5.69
N PHE A 64 9.70 6.38 6.41
CA PHE A 64 10.80 5.44 6.24
C PHE A 64 10.21 4.08 5.94
N ILE A 65 10.73 3.42 4.91
CA ILE A 65 10.23 2.12 4.43
C ILE A 65 11.35 1.09 4.52
N GLN A 66 11.04 -0.06 5.11
CA GLN A 66 11.95 -1.21 5.15
C GLN A 66 11.26 -2.41 4.50
N VAL A 67 11.98 -3.08 3.59
CA VAL A 67 11.52 -4.32 2.97
C VAL A 67 12.32 -5.48 3.53
N THR A 68 11.61 -6.46 4.06
CA THR A 68 12.17 -7.69 4.65
C THR A 68 11.68 -8.91 3.88
N ASP A 69 12.04 -10.12 4.30
CA ASP A 69 11.52 -11.35 3.70
C ASP A 69 10.04 -11.61 4.06
N THR A 70 9.55 -10.99 5.14
CA THR A 70 8.16 -11.17 5.61
C THR A 70 7.20 -10.11 5.09
N GLY A 71 7.70 -8.97 4.59
CA GLY A 71 6.85 -7.91 4.07
C GLY A 71 7.49 -6.53 3.96
N ILE A 72 6.64 -5.56 3.61
CA ILE A 72 6.93 -4.13 3.56
C ILE A 72 6.47 -3.50 4.87
N TYR A 73 7.42 -2.91 5.60
CA TYR A 73 7.21 -2.20 6.85
C TYR A 73 7.48 -0.72 6.69
N PHE A 74 6.86 0.08 7.56
CA PHE A 74 7.09 1.52 7.58
C PHE A 74 7.21 2.07 8.98
N LYS A 75 7.89 3.22 9.06
CA LYS A 75 7.93 4.12 10.21
C LYS A 75 7.63 5.53 9.71
N LEU A 76 6.73 6.23 10.37
CA LEU A 76 6.37 7.60 10.07
C LEU A 76 6.56 8.47 11.31
N ILE A 77 7.33 9.54 11.19
CA ILE A 77 7.54 10.52 12.26
C ILE A 77 6.62 11.72 12.01
N PRO A 78 5.51 11.90 12.75
CA PRO A 78 4.62 13.03 12.52
C PRO A 78 5.35 14.36 12.77
N ASN A 79 5.36 15.22 11.76
CA ASN A 79 5.98 16.56 11.79
C ASN A 79 4.98 17.68 11.45
N THR A 80 3.75 17.36 11.02
CA THR A 80 2.67 18.32 10.73
C THR A 80 1.53 18.21 11.74
N PRO A 81 0.70 19.27 11.93
CA PRO A 81 -0.50 19.20 12.77
C PRO A 81 -1.45 18.07 12.37
N PHE A 82 -1.60 17.83 11.07
CA PHE A 82 -2.42 16.75 10.55
C PHE A 82 -1.80 15.37 10.84
N GLY A 83 -0.49 15.19 10.62
CA GLY A 83 0.23 13.97 11.01
C GLY A 83 0.13 13.67 12.52
N TRP A 84 0.20 14.68 13.38
CA TRP A 84 -0.02 14.52 14.82
C TRP A 84 -1.46 14.11 15.16
N SER A 85 -2.45 14.63 14.44
CA SER A 85 -3.85 14.21 14.58
C SER A 85 -4.01 12.73 14.22
N VAL A 86 -3.40 12.29 13.11
CA VAL A 86 -3.41 10.88 12.69
C VAL A 86 -2.67 9.99 13.69
N TYR A 87 -1.51 10.40 14.21
CA TYR A 87 -0.81 9.69 15.28
C TYR A 87 -1.70 9.46 16.51
N LYS A 88 -2.46 10.48 16.94
CA LYS A 88 -3.42 10.34 18.06
C LYS A 88 -4.52 9.33 17.73
N LYS A 89 -4.99 9.27 16.47
CA LYS A 89 -5.98 8.28 16.01
C LYS A 89 -5.43 6.86 16.06
N VAL A 90 -4.18 6.62 15.65
CA VAL A 90 -3.53 5.30 15.78
C VAL A 90 -3.32 4.95 17.25
N LYS A 91 -2.80 5.89 18.05
CA LYS A 91 -2.55 5.68 19.49
C LYS A 91 -3.81 5.26 20.28
N ARG A 92 -4.97 5.80 19.92
CA ARG A 92 -6.27 5.43 20.53
C ARG A 92 -6.94 4.22 19.85
N ALA A 93 -6.23 3.53 18.96
CA ALA A 93 -6.71 2.39 18.18
C ALA A 93 -7.96 2.68 17.32
N ALA A 94 -8.13 3.93 16.87
CA ALA A 94 -9.17 4.32 15.92
C ALA A 94 -8.74 4.11 14.46
N LEU A 95 -7.45 3.93 14.22
CA LEU A 95 -6.86 3.44 12.97
C LEU A 95 -5.95 2.28 13.35
N ARG A 96 -6.22 1.08 12.83
CA ARG A 96 -5.51 -0.15 13.23
C ARG A 96 -4.78 -0.83 12.09
N HIS A 97 -5.17 -0.52 10.86
CA HIS A 97 -4.64 -1.17 9.67
C HIS A 97 -4.06 -0.14 8.70
N CYS A 98 -3.46 -0.68 7.67
CA CYS A 98 -2.98 0.08 6.53
C CYS A 98 -3.18 -0.73 5.26
N SER A 99 -3.10 -0.05 4.14
CA SER A 99 -3.09 -0.65 2.81
C SER A 99 -1.99 -0.01 2.00
N LEU A 100 -1.67 -0.62 0.87
CA LEU A 100 -0.68 -0.12 -0.06
C LEU A 100 -1.34 -0.07 -1.43
N SER A 101 -1.09 1.01 -2.17
CA SER A 101 -1.52 1.12 -3.56
C SER A 101 -0.31 0.95 -4.47
N PHE A 102 -0.47 0.09 -5.48
CA PHE A 102 0.56 -0.25 -6.43
C PHE A 102 -0.01 -0.48 -7.83
N THR A 103 0.79 -0.19 -8.85
CA THR A 103 0.49 -0.63 -10.21
C THR A 103 1.14 -1.99 -10.45
N ASN A 104 0.37 -2.94 -10.97
CA ASN A 104 0.90 -4.21 -11.46
C ASN A 104 1.51 -4.02 -12.86
N ILE A 105 2.75 -4.46 -13.05
CA ILE A 105 3.44 -4.38 -14.35
C ILE A 105 3.46 -5.76 -15.01
N LYS A 106 3.52 -6.84 -14.22
CA LYS A 106 3.50 -8.21 -14.73
C LYS A 106 2.98 -9.19 -13.67
N LYS A 107 2.07 -10.07 -14.10
CA LYS A 107 1.59 -11.23 -13.35
C LYS A 107 1.93 -12.50 -14.12
N GLU A 108 2.10 -13.61 -13.42
CA GLU A 108 2.29 -14.93 -14.02
C GLU A 108 1.50 -15.99 -13.29
N ARG A 109 0.84 -16.86 -14.04
CA ARG A 109 0.04 -17.95 -13.49
C ARG A 109 0.93 -19.04 -12.89
N ASN A 110 0.68 -19.44 -11.65
CA ASN A 110 1.41 -20.48 -10.95
C ASN A 110 0.67 -21.83 -10.99
N VAL A 111 0.77 -22.51 -12.12
CA VAL A 111 0.05 -23.78 -12.39
C VAL A 111 0.42 -24.88 -11.38
N VAL A 112 1.65 -24.89 -10.86
CA VAL A 112 2.10 -25.90 -9.89
C VAL A 112 1.37 -25.71 -8.55
N GLN A 113 1.32 -24.49 -8.03
CA GLN A 113 0.57 -24.23 -6.79
C GLN A 113 -0.94 -24.39 -6.99
N GLU A 114 -1.47 -24.03 -8.16
CA GLU A 114 -2.89 -24.23 -8.46
C GLU A 114 -3.26 -25.69 -8.36
N LYS A 115 -2.45 -26.58 -8.93
CA LYS A 115 -2.68 -28.02 -8.87
C LYS A 115 -2.68 -28.51 -7.42
N ASN A 116 -1.70 -28.11 -6.62
CA ASN A 116 -1.59 -28.51 -5.22
C ASN A 116 -2.78 -28.02 -4.37
N LEU A 117 -3.21 -26.77 -4.56
CA LEU A 117 -4.35 -26.20 -3.83
C LEU A 117 -5.68 -26.81 -4.30
N THR A 118 -5.83 -27.05 -5.60
CA THR A 118 -7.01 -27.72 -6.16
C THR A 118 -7.15 -29.14 -5.60
N GLU A 119 -6.06 -29.90 -5.49
CA GLU A 119 -6.06 -31.23 -4.87
C GLU A 119 -6.48 -31.16 -3.40
N SER A 120 -6.00 -30.15 -2.67
CA SER A 120 -6.38 -29.91 -1.27
C SER A 120 -7.87 -29.54 -1.14
N PHE A 121 -8.40 -28.67 -2.01
CA PHE A 121 -9.81 -28.27 -2.00
C PHE A 121 -10.74 -29.47 -2.27
N ARG A 122 -10.38 -30.31 -3.23
CA ARG A 122 -11.11 -31.55 -3.52
C ARG A 122 -11.13 -32.50 -2.33
N SER A 123 -10.03 -32.62 -1.58
CA SER A 123 -9.98 -33.44 -0.37
C SER A 123 -10.92 -32.95 0.75
N LEU A 124 -11.28 -31.67 0.71
CA LEU A 124 -12.25 -31.05 1.62
C LEU A 124 -13.68 -31.02 1.08
N GLY A 125 -13.92 -31.60 -0.12
CA GLY A 125 -15.24 -31.63 -0.76
C GLY A 125 -15.64 -30.32 -1.45
N LEU A 126 -14.71 -29.39 -1.66
CA LEU A 126 -14.97 -28.14 -2.38
C LEU A 126 -14.78 -28.35 -3.90
N SER A 127 -15.71 -27.82 -4.69
CA SER A 127 -15.69 -27.90 -6.16
C SER A 127 -15.12 -26.64 -6.83
N ASP A 128 -14.85 -25.59 -6.06
CA ASP A 128 -14.38 -24.31 -6.57
C ASP A 128 -13.01 -24.45 -7.26
N SER A 129 -12.83 -23.69 -8.33
CA SER A 129 -11.54 -23.62 -9.02
C SER A 129 -10.73 -22.43 -8.53
N ILE A 130 -9.44 -22.64 -8.30
CA ILE A 130 -8.51 -21.60 -7.84
C ILE A 130 -7.44 -21.36 -8.90
N VAL A 131 -7.30 -20.09 -9.29
CA VAL A 131 -6.22 -19.58 -10.13
C VAL A 131 -5.24 -18.86 -9.20
N ILE A 132 -3.95 -19.10 -9.37
CA ILE A 132 -2.91 -18.47 -8.57
C ILE A 132 -2.04 -17.63 -9.48
N GLU A 133 -1.92 -16.35 -9.16
CA GLU A 133 -1.10 -15.41 -9.89
C GLU A 133 0.02 -14.88 -9.00
N ASP A 134 1.27 -15.09 -9.41
CA ASP A 134 2.41 -14.46 -8.77
C ASP A 134 2.64 -13.08 -9.38
N TYR A 135 2.71 -12.06 -8.54
CA TYR A 135 3.24 -10.76 -8.94
C TYR A 135 4.72 -10.91 -9.27
N ARG A 136 5.09 -10.60 -10.51
CA ARG A 136 6.50 -10.58 -10.96
C ARG A 136 7.10 -9.19 -10.88
N LYS A 137 6.27 -8.16 -11.00
CA LYS A 137 6.70 -6.77 -10.90
C LYS A 137 5.53 -5.89 -10.49
N ILE A 138 5.68 -5.20 -9.37
CA ILE A 138 4.77 -4.16 -8.89
C ILE A 138 5.53 -2.87 -8.61
N ARG A 139 4.84 -1.75 -8.77
CA ARG A 139 5.35 -0.42 -8.40
C ARG A 139 4.46 0.20 -7.34
N VAL A 140 5.00 0.34 -6.13
CA VAL A 140 4.35 0.96 -4.97
C VAL A 140 4.47 2.49 -5.07
N TYR A 141 3.36 3.20 -4.86
CA TYR A 141 3.33 4.66 -4.86
C TYR A 141 2.67 5.26 -3.60
N GLU A 142 1.95 4.47 -2.82
CA GLU A 142 1.22 4.96 -1.64
C GLU A 142 1.16 3.92 -0.52
N ILE A 143 1.32 4.37 0.72
CA ILE A 143 0.87 3.65 1.91
C ILE A 143 -0.31 4.44 2.52
N CYS A 144 -1.41 3.77 2.82
CA CYS A 144 -2.62 4.38 3.35
C CYS A 144 -2.92 3.84 4.74
N LEU A 145 -3.22 4.72 5.70
CA LEU A 145 -3.82 4.30 6.97
C LEU A 145 -5.34 4.18 6.83
N THR A 146 -5.89 3.03 7.21
CA THR A 146 -7.31 2.69 7.01
C THR A 146 -7.80 1.68 8.05
N ASN A 147 -9.11 1.47 8.13
CA ASN A 147 -9.73 0.36 8.86
C ASN A 147 -10.35 -0.70 7.94
N GLY A 148 -10.41 -0.43 6.63
CA GLY A 148 -10.79 -1.41 5.62
C GLY A 148 -9.58 -1.72 4.73
N PRO A 149 -8.57 -2.44 5.24
CA PRO A 149 -7.40 -2.75 4.44
C PRO A 149 -7.75 -3.80 3.38
N ALA A 150 -7.06 -3.77 2.24
CA ALA A 150 -7.15 -4.84 1.24
C ALA A 150 -6.65 -6.19 1.81
N ASN A 151 -5.72 -6.15 2.77
CA ASN A 151 -5.20 -7.31 3.46
C ASN A 151 -5.34 -7.14 4.98
N LYS A 152 -5.97 -8.11 5.66
CA LYS A 152 -6.26 -8.03 7.10
C LYS A 152 -5.07 -8.28 8.02
N LEU A 153 -3.97 -8.83 7.50
CA LEU A 153 -2.74 -9.06 8.26
C LEU A 153 -1.90 -7.78 8.40
N THR A 154 -2.22 -6.71 7.66
CA THR A 154 -1.56 -5.41 7.83
C THR A 154 -1.90 -4.80 9.18
N PHE A 155 -1.03 -3.92 9.67
CA PHE A 155 -1.27 -3.23 10.93
C PHE A 155 -0.58 -1.88 10.98
N CYS A 156 -1.08 -1.00 11.84
CA CYS A 156 -0.34 0.16 12.33
C CYS A 156 -0.39 0.26 13.85
N THR A 157 0.67 0.80 14.45
CA THR A 157 0.84 0.94 15.90
C THR A 157 1.67 2.17 16.23
N THR A 158 1.54 2.69 17.44
CA THR A 158 2.48 3.70 17.98
C THR A 158 3.44 3.12 19.01
N ASP A 159 3.35 1.81 19.28
CA ASP A 159 4.26 1.11 20.18
C ASP A 159 5.51 0.66 19.41
N ALA A 160 6.65 1.28 19.73
CA ALA A 160 7.93 0.91 19.14
C ALA A 160 8.43 -0.48 19.59
N LYS A 161 7.82 -1.06 20.63
CA LYS A 161 8.15 -2.39 21.17
C LYS A 161 7.15 -3.47 20.76
N ASP A 162 6.27 -3.17 19.80
CA ASP A 162 5.32 -4.15 19.28
C ASP A 162 6.11 -5.40 18.80
N PRO A 163 5.78 -6.63 19.28
CA PRO A 163 6.54 -7.83 18.94
C PRO A 163 6.65 -8.10 17.45
N ARG A 164 5.70 -7.60 16.66
CA ARG A 164 5.69 -7.73 15.18
C ARG A 164 6.76 -6.87 14.50
N LEU A 165 7.43 -5.99 15.25
CA LEU A 165 8.51 -5.13 14.79
C LEU A 165 9.88 -5.57 15.34
N ALA A 166 9.97 -6.67 16.09
CA ALA A 166 11.16 -7.03 16.87
C ALA A 166 12.45 -7.15 16.05
N ASP A 167 12.34 -7.60 14.80
CA ASP A 167 13.49 -7.80 13.90
C ASP A 167 13.82 -6.57 13.03
N LEU A 168 13.12 -5.45 13.23
CA LEU A 168 13.32 -4.23 12.44
C LEU A 168 14.26 -3.27 13.15
N ASN A 169 15.26 -2.78 12.42
CA ASN A 169 16.17 -1.76 12.92
C ASN A 169 15.91 -0.42 12.23
N TRP A 170 15.30 0.50 12.96
CA TRP A 170 14.93 1.83 12.48
C TRP A 170 16.02 2.89 12.58
N ASP A 171 17.19 2.54 13.11
CA ASP A 171 18.32 3.47 13.22
C ASP A 171 19.07 3.53 11.88
N ASN A 172 19.29 4.74 11.37
CA ASN A 172 19.99 5.02 10.12
C ASN A 172 19.38 4.39 8.85
N ILE A 173 18.08 4.06 8.85
CA ILE A 173 17.42 3.66 7.59
C ILE A 173 17.26 4.90 6.71
N GLU A 174 17.71 4.78 5.46
CA GLU A 174 17.30 5.71 4.42
C GLU A 174 15.77 5.66 4.24
N PRO A 175 15.10 6.78 3.94
CA PRO A 175 13.65 6.82 3.80
C PRO A 175 13.10 5.77 2.81
N LEU A 176 13.86 5.47 1.75
CA LEU A 176 13.56 4.44 0.78
C LEU A 176 14.87 3.80 0.26
N PRO A 177 15.02 2.46 0.28
CA PRO A 177 16.24 1.80 -0.18
C PRO A 177 16.50 2.05 -1.68
N PRO A 178 17.66 2.62 -2.09
CA PRO A 178 17.93 3.02 -3.47
C PRO A 178 17.83 1.88 -4.48
N LEU A 179 18.22 0.66 -4.08
CA LEU A 179 18.15 -0.55 -4.91
C LEU A 179 16.71 -0.96 -5.27
N LEU A 180 15.71 -0.46 -4.53
CA LEU A 180 14.30 -0.75 -4.74
C LEU A 180 13.57 0.40 -5.46
N ILE A 181 14.26 1.51 -5.73
CA ILE A 181 13.71 2.62 -6.51
C ILE A 181 13.76 2.25 -7.98
N GLN A 182 12.60 2.25 -8.64
CA GLN A 182 12.56 2.08 -10.09
C GLN A 182 12.54 3.43 -10.79
N CYS A 183 13.69 3.84 -11.34
CA CYS A 183 13.76 4.96 -12.27
C CYS A 183 13.31 4.50 -13.68
N GLY A 184 12.30 5.16 -14.24
CA GLY A 184 11.82 4.90 -15.60
C GLY A 184 10.58 5.70 -15.99
N ASP A 185 10.70 6.38 -17.13
CA ASP A 185 9.99 7.55 -17.71
C ASP A 185 8.45 7.51 -17.82
N LYS A 186 7.79 6.38 -17.53
CA LYS A 186 6.34 6.23 -17.78
C LYS A 186 5.43 6.90 -16.75
N HIS A 187 5.92 7.20 -15.55
CA HIS A 187 5.07 7.79 -14.50
C HIS A 187 4.90 9.30 -14.65
N GLU A 188 5.88 10.00 -15.22
CA GLU A 188 5.72 11.41 -15.59
C GLU A 188 4.64 11.58 -16.67
N VAL A 189 4.59 10.66 -17.64
CA VAL A 189 3.53 10.63 -18.66
C VAL A 189 2.16 10.39 -18.02
N ARG A 190 2.03 9.41 -17.12
CA ARG A 190 0.75 9.13 -16.44
C ARG A 190 0.28 10.25 -15.52
N ILE A 191 1.18 10.88 -14.78
CA ILE A 191 0.84 12.03 -13.93
C ILE A 191 0.44 13.21 -14.81
N ALA A 192 1.12 13.44 -15.94
CA ALA A 192 0.72 14.45 -16.90
C ALA A 192 -0.68 14.17 -17.49
N ASP A 193 -0.97 12.92 -17.85
CA ASP A 193 -2.27 12.49 -18.36
C ASP A 193 -3.38 12.65 -17.29
N GLU A 194 -3.11 12.26 -16.04
CA GLU A 194 -4.06 12.41 -14.91
C GLU A 194 -4.29 13.88 -14.55
N ILE A 195 -3.24 14.72 -14.58
CA ILE A 195 -3.36 16.18 -14.40
C ILE A 195 -4.18 16.79 -15.54
N GLU A 196 -3.99 16.33 -16.78
CA GLU A 196 -4.74 16.83 -17.93
C GLU A 196 -6.23 16.44 -17.84
N ILE A 197 -6.54 15.23 -17.40
CA ILE A 197 -7.91 14.77 -17.13
C ILE A 197 -8.54 15.61 -16.00
N LEU A 198 -7.85 15.77 -14.87
CA LEU A 198 -8.31 16.60 -13.75
C LEU A 198 -8.52 18.06 -14.15
N ALA A 199 -7.64 18.61 -15.00
CA ALA A 199 -7.79 19.97 -15.50
C ALA A 199 -9.05 20.13 -16.37
N LYS A 200 -9.33 19.15 -17.25
CA LYS A 200 -10.55 19.12 -18.06
C LYS A 200 -11.81 19.01 -17.19
N ASP A 201 -11.79 18.15 -16.17
CA ASP A 201 -12.92 18.00 -15.25
C ASP A 201 -13.19 19.30 -14.48
N VAL A 202 -12.14 20.01 -14.03
CA VAL A 202 -12.27 21.31 -13.35
C VAL A 202 -12.81 22.39 -14.29
N GLU A 203 -12.37 22.41 -15.56
CA GLU A 203 -12.85 23.35 -16.58
C GLU A 203 -14.34 23.12 -16.88
N GLU A 204 -14.75 21.87 -17.00
CA GLU A 204 -16.13 21.47 -17.23
C GLU A 204 -17.02 21.82 -16.03
N TYR A 205 -16.54 21.56 -14.81
CA TYR A 205 -17.24 21.95 -13.59
C TYR A 205 -17.40 23.47 -13.47
N ARG A 206 -16.39 24.25 -13.87
CA ARG A 206 -16.47 25.72 -13.92
C ARG A 206 -17.52 26.22 -14.89
N LYS A 207 -17.61 25.62 -16.09
CA LYS A 207 -18.64 25.95 -17.08
C LYS A 207 -20.03 25.65 -16.56
N GLN A 208 -20.25 24.46 -16.01
CA GLN A 208 -21.53 24.07 -15.41
C GLN A 208 -21.90 25.01 -14.25
N PHE A 209 -20.94 25.39 -13.42
CA PHE A 209 -21.18 26.34 -12.33
C PHE A 209 -21.57 27.74 -12.84
N GLN A 210 -20.92 28.24 -13.89
CA GLN A 210 -21.28 29.53 -14.51
C GLN A 210 -22.65 29.49 -15.20
N GLU A 211 -23.05 28.37 -15.79
CA GLU A 211 -24.37 28.21 -16.39
C GLU A 211 -25.49 28.19 -15.34
N VAL A 212 -25.23 27.60 -14.17
CA VAL A 212 -26.22 27.46 -13.10
C VAL A 212 -26.27 28.69 -12.19
N TYR A 213 -25.12 29.33 -11.92
CA TYR A 213 -24.98 30.37 -10.90
C TYR A 213 -24.39 31.69 -11.41
N GLY A 214 -23.99 31.78 -12.68
CA GLY A 214 -23.38 32.97 -13.29
C GLY A 214 -24.40 34.01 -13.76
N LYS A 215 -25.32 34.41 -12.88
CA LYS A 215 -26.06 35.68 -13.00
C LYS A 215 -25.57 36.67 -11.97
#